data_AF-A0A512D606-F1
#
_entry.id   AF-A0A512D606-F1
#
_cell.length_a   1.000
_cell.length_b   1.000
_cell.length_c   1.000
_cell.angle_alpha   90.00
_cell.angle_beta   90.00
_cell.angle_gamma   90.00
#
_symmetry.space_group_name_H-M   'P 1'
#
loop_
_entity.id
_entity.type
_entity.pdbx_description
1 polymer ?
#
loop_
_entity_poly.entity_id
_entity_poly.type
_entity_poly.pdbx_seq_one_letter_code
_entity_poly.pdbx_strand_id
1 'polypeptide(L)'
;MTADEPLDFGEDPFERTFGQLRGPIHWPSLTEDETRNRLRELDEWVNDLVRRFALEPRVIPSCWAQHPALVEILSALRDHERADYADTASPTAAMDFLRALHDAQLFLADQVSKTQCSVAGHRDDLVASWTTTKPIG
;
A
#
# COMPACT_ATOMS: atom_id res chain seq x y z
N MET A 1 -38.90 41.79 -7.37
CA MET A 1 -37.62 41.85 -6.64
C MET A 1 -37.16 40.42 -6.49
N THR A 2 -36.19 40.05 -7.30
CA THR A 2 -35.66 38.69 -7.48
C THR A 2 -34.95 38.23 -6.20
N ALA A 3 -35.31 37.03 -5.74
CA ALA A 3 -34.64 36.37 -4.64
C ALA A 3 -33.18 36.10 -5.03
N ASP A 4 -32.28 36.41 -4.10
CA ASP A 4 -30.86 36.08 -4.18
C ASP A 4 -30.74 34.56 -4.00
N GLU A 5 -30.57 33.85 -5.12
CA GLU A 5 -30.36 32.41 -5.12
C GLU A 5 -28.88 32.16 -4.78
N PRO A 6 -28.57 31.48 -3.66
CA PRO A 6 -27.19 31.25 -3.27
C PRO A 6 -26.51 30.41 -4.35
N LEU A 7 -25.38 30.90 -4.86
CA LEU A 7 -24.54 30.17 -5.80
C LEU A 7 -24.14 28.84 -5.17
N ASP A 8 -24.64 27.74 -5.73
CA ASP A 8 -24.22 26.38 -5.40
C ASP A 8 -22.80 26.17 -5.94
N PHE A 9 -21.82 26.47 -5.11
CA PHE A 9 -20.45 26.01 -5.30
C PHE A 9 -20.46 24.52 -4.95
N GLY A 10 -20.88 23.67 -5.90
CA GLY A 10 -20.83 22.23 -5.73
C GLY A 10 -19.45 21.78 -5.22
N GLU A 11 -19.41 20.63 -4.53
CA GLU A 11 -18.22 20.02 -3.91
C GLU A 11 -16.90 20.45 -4.59
N ASP A 12 -16.01 21.09 -3.82
CA ASP A 12 -14.75 21.63 -4.33
C ASP A 12 -14.05 20.57 -5.20
N PRO A 13 -13.76 20.85 -6.49
CA PRO A 13 -13.04 19.93 -7.35
C PRO A 13 -11.72 19.45 -6.72
N PHE A 14 -11.10 20.26 -5.87
CA PHE A 14 -9.93 19.86 -5.09
C PHE A 14 -10.27 18.81 -4.03
N GLU A 15 -11.39 18.90 -3.31
CA GLU A 15 -11.83 17.88 -2.35
C GLU A 15 -12.17 16.56 -3.06
N ARG A 16 -12.82 16.61 -4.24
CA ARG A 16 -13.10 15.40 -5.05
C ARG A 16 -11.84 14.71 -5.56
N THR A 17 -10.87 15.50 -6.03
CA THR A 17 -9.67 15.00 -6.70
C THR A 17 -8.55 14.64 -5.71
N PHE A 18 -8.29 15.50 -4.72
CA PHE A 18 -7.20 15.33 -3.75
C PHE A 18 -7.66 14.70 -2.43
N GLY A 19 -8.95 14.74 -2.09
CA GLY A 19 -9.49 13.97 -0.96
C GLY A 19 -9.27 12.46 -1.15
N GLN A 20 -9.25 12.01 -2.42
CA GLN A 20 -9.02 10.63 -2.82
C GLN A 20 -7.55 10.21 -2.80
N LEU A 21 -6.58 11.13 -2.80
CA LEU A 21 -5.14 10.82 -2.88
C LEU A 21 -4.38 11.52 -1.73
N ARG A 22 -4.30 10.82 -0.59
CA ARG A 22 -3.37 11.18 0.50
C ARG A 22 -1.94 10.81 0.05
N GLY A 23 -0.95 11.59 0.49
CA GLY A 23 0.46 11.25 0.25
C GLY A 23 0.86 9.90 0.88
N PRO A 24 2.04 9.36 0.51
CA PRO A 24 2.48 8.05 0.98
C PRO A 24 2.47 7.94 2.50
N ILE A 25 2.09 6.76 2.99
CA ILE A 25 2.10 6.45 4.42
C ILE A 25 3.54 6.23 4.87
N HIS A 26 4.00 6.98 5.86
CA HIS A 26 5.22 6.68 6.57
C HIS A 26 4.92 5.75 7.76
N TRP A 27 4.96 4.43 7.52
CA TRP A 27 4.60 3.41 8.50
C TRP A 27 5.33 3.53 9.85
N PRO A 28 6.65 3.82 9.89
CA PRO A 28 7.36 3.94 11.17
C PRO A 28 6.91 5.10 12.07
N SER A 29 6.18 6.08 11.52
CA SER A 29 5.66 7.21 12.30
C SER A 29 4.27 6.99 12.86
N LEU A 30 3.60 5.89 12.49
CA LEU A 30 2.26 5.60 12.96
C LEU A 30 2.27 5.10 14.41
N THR A 31 1.24 5.46 15.16
CA THR A 31 0.91 4.77 16.40
C THR A 31 0.45 3.34 16.13
N GLU A 32 0.39 2.50 17.17
CA GLU A 32 -0.11 1.12 17.03
C GLU A 32 -1.55 1.08 16.52
N ASP A 33 -2.41 1.99 17.00
CA ASP A 33 -3.82 2.06 16.61
C ASP A 33 -3.97 2.48 15.14
N GLU A 34 -3.20 3.48 14.71
CA GLU A 34 -3.14 3.90 13.31
C GLU A 34 -2.62 2.77 12.42
N THR A 35 -1.57 2.07 12.85
CA THR A 35 -0.99 0.94 12.13
C THR A 35 -2.02 -0.17 11.93
N ARG A 36 -2.75 -0.57 12.98
CA ARG A 36 -3.80 -1.60 12.87
C ARG A 36 -4.93 -1.19 11.92
N ASN A 37 -5.35 0.08 11.98
CA ASN A 37 -6.38 0.59 11.09
C ASN A 37 -5.92 0.60 9.63
N ARG A 38 -4.70 1.07 9.35
CA ARG A 38 -4.14 1.11 8.00
C ARG A 38 -3.89 -0.29 7.44
N LEU A 39 -3.44 -1.24 8.26
CA LEU A 39 -3.26 -2.63 7.86
C LEU A 39 -4.58 -3.27 7.45
N ARG A 40 -5.69 -2.99 8.16
CA ARG A 40 -7.01 -3.50 7.79
C ARG A 40 -7.49 -2.95 6.44
N GLU A 41 -7.32 -1.66 6.20
CA GLU A 41 -7.62 -1.04 4.89
C GLU A 41 -6.75 -1.64 3.77
N LEU A 42 -5.49 -1.95 4.08
CA LEU A 42 -4.58 -2.56 3.12
C LEU A 42 -4.94 -4.03 2.86
N ASP A 43 -5.36 -4.79 3.88
CA ASP A 43 -5.71 -6.20 3.75
C ASP A 43 -6.86 -6.45 2.79
N GLU A 44 -7.92 -5.65 2.84
CA GLU A 44 -9.04 -5.75 1.89
C GLU A 44 -8.56 -5.58 0.44
N TRP A 45 -7.70 -4.59 0.21
CA TRP A 45 -7.12 -4.31 -1.11
C TRP A 45 -6.14 -5.40 -1.57
N VAL A 46 -5.26 -5.88 -0.69
CA VAL A 46 -4.30 -6.97 -1.02
C VAL A 46 -5.05 -8.24 -1.37
N ASN A 47 -6.09 -8.59 -0.61
CA ASN A 47 -6.91 -9.76 -0.87
C ASN A 47 -7.62 -9.67 -2.23
N ASP A 48 -8.09 -8.48 -2.61
CA ASP A 48 -8.66 -8.25 -3.93
C ASP A 48 -7.60 -8.35 -5.04
N LEU A 49 -6.43 -7.73 -4.86
CA LEU A 49 -5.31 -7.81 -5.81
C LEU A 49 -4.88 -9.27 -6.07
N VAL A 50 -4.71 -10.07 -5.00
CA VAL A 50 -4.35 -11.48 -5.09
C VAL A 50 -5.39 -12.27 -5.89
N ARG A 51 -6.69 -11.99 -5.70
CA ARG A 51 -7.76 -12.63 -6.47
C ARG A 51 -7.80 -12.16 -7.93
N ARG A 52 -7.65 -10.85 -8.19
CA ARG A 52 -7.70 -10.24 -9.53
C ARG A 52 -6.57 -10.75 -10.43
N PHE A 53 -5.37 -10.90 -9.88
CA PHE A 53 -4.16 -11.26 -10.63
C PHE A 53 -3.69 -12.69 -10.39
N ALA A 54 -4.45 -13.49 -9.64
CA ALA A 54 -4.11 -14.86 -9.26
C ALA A 54 -2.68 -15.00 -8.70
N LEU A 55 -2.30 -14.09 -7.80
CA LEU A 55 -0.94 -14.01 -7.27
C LEU A 55 -0.63 -15.23 -6.37
N GLU A 56 0.56 -15.78 -6.54
CA GLU A 56 0.99 -16.96 -5.79
C GLU A 56 1.53 -16.61 -4.40
N PRO A 57 1.45 -17.53 -3.42
CA PRO A 57 2.00 -17.33 -2.07
C PRO A 57 3.50 -17.02 -2.01
N ARG A 58 4.27 -17.39 -3.05
CA ARG A 58 5.69 -17.03 -3.18
C ARG A 58 5.94 -15.55 -3.45
N VAL A 59 4.89 -14.82 -3.85
CA VAL A 59 4.92 -13.37 -4.08
C VAL A 59 4.25 -12.66 -2.90
N ILE A 60 3.07 -13.10 -2.49
CA ILE A 60 2.35 -12.53 -1.34
C ILE A 60 1.91 -13.67 -0.42
N PRO A 61 2.66 -13.96 0.67
CA PRO A 61 2.30 -15.00 1.62
C PRO A 61 1.15 -14.54 2.52
N SER A 62 0.43 -15.47 3.15
CA SER A 62 -0.67 -15.13 4.07
C SER A 62 -0.22 -14.34 5.31
N CYS A 63 1.06 -14.40 5.66
CA CYS A 63 1.65 -13.63 6.76
C CYS A 63 2.23 -12.28 6.31
N TRP A 64 1.92 -11.78 5.10
CA TRP A 64 2.51 -10.55 4.55
C TRP A 64 2.44 -9.36 5.51
N ALA A 65 1.34 -9.21 6.27
CA ALA A 65 1.14 -8.10 7.20
C ALA A 65 2.09 -8.12 8.41
N GLN A 66 2.80 -9.23 8.65
CA GLN A 66 3.81 -9.36 9.70
C GLN A 66 5.21 -8.95 9.23
N HIS A 67 5.40 -8.67 7.93
CA HIS A 67 6.68 -8.29 7.35
C HIS A 67 6.64 -6.82 6.92
N PRO A 68 7.32 -5.90 7.63
CA PRO A 68 7.28 -4.47 7.34
C PRO A 68 7.66 -4.12 5.89
N ALA A 69 8.64 -4.83 5.32
CA ALA A 69 9.04 -4.62 3.92
C ALA A 69 7.91 -4.91 2.92
N LEU A 70 7.11 -5.96 3.17
CA LEU A 70 5.97 -6.28 2.32
C LEU A 70 4.85 -5.25 2.48
N VAL A 71 4.61 -4.79 3.71
CA VAL A 71 3.63 -3.72 4.01
C VAL A 71 3.98 -2.43 3.25
N GLU A 72 5.25 -2.02 3.27
CA GLU A 72 5.73 -0.83 2.55
C GLU A 72 5.50 -0.96 1.03
N ILE A 73 5.93 -2.06 0.42
CA ILE A 73 5.81 -2.29 -1.03
C ILE A 73 4.34 -2.33 -1.45
N LEU A 74 3.49 -3.06 -0.72
CA LEU A 74 2.06 -3.19 -1.03
C LEU A 74 1.32 -1.87 -0.84
N SER A 75 1.70 -1.06 0.16
CA SER A 75 1.14 0.27 0.36
C SER A 75 1.45 1.19 -0.81
N ALA A 76 2.72 1.22 -1.24
CA ALA A 76 3.15 2.01 -2.38
C ALA A 76 2.44 1.59 -3.67
N LEU A 77 2.27 0.28 -3.89
CA LEU A 77 1.55 -0.23 -5.06
C LEU A 77 0.06 0.15 -5.04
N ARG A 78 -0.60 0.10 -3.88
CA ARG A 78 -1.99 0.57 -3.72
C ARG A 78 -2.13 2.04 -4.05
N ASP A 79 -1.21 2.87 -3.55
CA ASP A 79 -1.24 4.30 -3.81
C ASP A 79 -0.94 4.61 -5.29
N HIS A 80 -0.10 3.82 -5.94
CA HIS A 80 0.13 3.87 -7.39
C HIS A 80 -1.14 3.53 -8.18
N GLU A 81 -1.86 2.45 -7.79
CA GLU A 81 -3.15 2.11 -8.41
C GLU A 81 -4.16 3.26 -8.27
N ARG A 82 -4.29 3.83 -7.06
CA ARG A 82 -5.21 4.95 -6.83
C ARG A 82 -4.89 6.16 -7.70
N ALA A 83 -3.61 6.48 -7.88
CA ALA A 83 -3.19 7.59 -8.72
C ALA A 83 -3.49 7.33 -10.21
N ASP A 84 -3.23 6.11 -10.69
CA ASP A 84 -3.44 5.74 -12.11
C ASP A 84 -4.91 5.64 -12.51
N TYR A 85 -5.80 5.45 -11.54
CA TYR A 85 -7.25 5.37 -11.74
C TYR A 85 -8.00 6.60 -11.21
N ALA A 86 -7.30 7.68 -10.85
CA ALA A 86 -7.93 8.93 -10.47
C ALA A 86 -8.63 9.60 -11.67
N ASP A 87 -9.68 10.39 -11.43
CA ASP A 87 -10.45 11.07 -12.50
C ASP A 87 -9.61 12.02 -13.36
N THR A 88 -8.47 12.49 -12.84
CA THR A 88 -7.52 13.36 -13.53
C THR A 88 -6.39 12.61 -14.23
N ALA A 89 -6.34 11.28 -14.13
CA ALA A 89 -5.28 10.48 -14.72
C ALA A 89 -5.37 10.44 -16.25
N SER A 90 -4.23 10.18 -16.89
CA SER A 90 -4.20 9.91 -18.33
C SER A 90 -5.06 8.67 -18.64
N PRO A 91 -5.81 8.64 -19.76
CA PRO A 91 -6.50 7.43 -20.22
C PRO A 91 -5.58 6.20 -20.42
N THR A 92 -4.27 6.41 -20.48
CA THR A 92 -3.27 5.33 -20.62
C THR A 92 -2.67 4.87 -19.28
N ALA A 93 -2.96 5.54 -18.17
CA ALA A 93 -2.31 5.31 -16.87
C ALA A 93 -2.55 3.91 -16.32
N ALA A 94 -3.63 3.22 -16.72
CA ALA A 94 -3.85 1.83 -16.39
C ALA A 94 -2.69 0.90 -16.80
N MET A 95 -1.96 1.22 -17.88
CA MET A 95 -0.76 0.47 -18.27
C MET A 95 0.43 0.72 -17.34
N ASP A 96 0.49 1.87 -16.69
CA ASP A 96 1.55 2.21 -15.73
C ASP A 96 1.35 1.42 -14.44
N PHE A 97 0.10 1.26 -13.97
CA PHE A 97 -0.22 0.36 -12.86
C PHE A 97 0.22 -1.09 -13.16
N LEU A 98 -0.04 -1.60 -14.37
CA LEU A 98 0.35 -2.97 -14.73
C LEU A 98 1.87 -3.16 -14.75
N ARG A 99 2.63 -2.13 -15.15
CA ARG A 99 4.11 -2.14 -15.07
C ARG A 99 4.57 -2.09 -13.61
N ALA A 100 3.99 -1.21 -12.81
CA ALA A 100 4.29 -1.09 -11.38
C ALA A 100 3.99 -2.41 -10.63
N LEU A 101 2.89 -3.07 -10.96
CA LEU A 101 2.54 -4.39 -10.44
C LEU A 101 3.56 -5.45 -10.84
N HIS A 102 4.06 -5.44 -12.08
CA HIS A 102 5.11 -6.37 -12.51
C HIS A 102 6.39 -6.17 -11.69
N ASP A 103 6.84 -4.93 -11.55
CA ASP A 103 8.05 -4.60 -10.79
C ASP A 103 7.88 -4.91 -9.30
N ALA A 104 6.72 -4.59 -8.71
CA ALA A 104 6.39 -4.91 -7.33
C ALA A 104 6.44 -6.43 -7.06
N GLN A 105 5.96 -7.26 -7.99
CA GLN A 105 6.05 -8.72 -7.84
C GLN A 105 7.49 -9.22 -7.73
N LEU A 106 8.45 -8.59 -8.43
CA LEU A 106 9.86 -8.95 -8.33
C LEU A 106 10.42 -8.59 -6.95
N PHE A 107 10.13 -7.39 -6.45
CA PHE A 107 10.56 -6.97 -5.11
C PHE A 107 9.92 -7.84 -4.02
N LEU A 108 8.63 -8.10 -4.12
CA LEU A 108 7.90 -8.94 -3.16
C LEU A 108 8.48 -10.36 -3.13
N ALA A 109 8.69 -10.99 -4.29
CA ALA A 109 9.26 -12.34 -4.35
C ALA A 109 10.68 -12.40 -3.74
N ASP A 110 11.52 -11.39 -4.00
CA ASP A 110 12.84 -11.27 -3.38
C ASP A 110 12.75 -11.14 -1.85
N GLN A 111 11.86 -10.30 -1.33
CA GLN A 111 11.68 -10.13 0.11
C GLN A 111 11.11 -11.40 0.76
N VAL A 112 10.08 -12.01 0.17
CA VAL A 112 9.47 -13.26 0.67
C VAL A 112 10.51 -14.37 0.76
N SER A 113 11.43 -14.47 -0.20
CA SER A 113 12.52 -15.47 -0.17
C SER A 113 13.41 -15.38 1.08
N LYS A 114 13.49 -14.20 1.71
CA LYS A 114 14.30 -13.93 2.90
C LYS A 114 13.56 -14.23 4.21
N THR A 115 12.22 -14.22 4.19
CA THR A 115 11.39 -14.43 5.38
C THR A 115 11.45 -15.86 5.92
N GLN A 116 11.81 -16.84 5.08
CA GLN A 116 11.76 -18.28 5.40
C GLN A 116 10.42 -18.75 6.01
N CYS A 117 9.34 -18.00 5.77
CA CYS A 117 8.01 -18.38 6.20
C CYS A 117 7.56 -19.63 5.44
N SER A 118 6.83 -20.51 6.13
CA SER A 118 6.33 -21.75 5.54
C SER A 118 4.90 -22.00 5.98
N VAL A 119 4.27 -23.03 5.41
CA VAL A 119 2.95 -23.49 5.87
C VAL A 119 2.96 -23.83 7.37
N ALA A 120 4.13 -24.19 7.94
CA ALA A 120 4.26 -24.51 9.35
C ALA A 120 4.25 -23.27 10.27
N GLY A 121 4.40 -22.05 9.74
CA GLY A 121 4.32 -20.83 10.54
C GLY A 121 5.15 -19.65 10.01
N HIS A 122 4.83 -18.47 10.55
CA HIS A 122 5.58 -17.23 10.35
C HIS A 122 6.92 -17.28 11.11
N ARG A 123 7.91 -16.57 10.57
CA ARG A 123 9.20 -16.31 11.19
C ARG A 123 9.50 -14.83 11.11
N ASP A 124 10.01 -14.29 12.21
CA ASP A 124 10.45 -12.90 12.27
C ASP A 124 11.56 -12.64 11.25
N ASP A 125 11.59 -11.42 10.74
CA ASP A 125 12.60 -11.00 9.77
C ASP A 125 14.01 -11.09 10.34
N LEU A 126 14.95 -11.51 9.50
CA LEU A 126 16.37 -11.51 9.84
C LEU A 126 16.89 -10.08 9.88
N VAL A 127 16.97 -9.52 11.08
CA VAL A 127 17.56 -8.21 11.32
C VAL A 127 19.08 -8.31 11.37
N ALA A 128 19.78 -7.40 10.69
CA ALA A 128 21.23 -7.39 10.65
C ALA A 128 21.81 -7.16 12.05
N SER A 129 22.82 -7.95 12.45
CA SER A 129 23.34 -7.93 13.82
C SER A 129 23.89 -6.57 14.28
N TRP A 130 24.35 -5.73 13.34
CA TRP A 130 24.90 -4.41 13.66
C TRP A 130 23.83 -3.42 14.17
N THR A 131 22.54 -3.61 13.84
CA THR A 131 21.44 -2.77 14.35
C THR A 131 21.02 -3.15 15.77
N THR A 132 21.46 -4.31 16.27
CA THR A 132 21.24 -4.77 17.65
C THR A 132 22.37 -4.32 18.59
N THR A 133 23.44 -3.71 18.05
CA THR A 133 24.54 -3.19 18.87
C THR A 133 24.08 -1.99 19.69
N LYS A 134 24.05 -2.14 21.02
CA LYS A 134 23.79 -1.06 21.97
C LYS A 134 24.70 0.14 21.66
N PRO A 135 24.19 1.39 21.62
CA PRO A 135 25.05 2.55 21.37
C PRO A 135 26.19 2.59 22.39
N ILE A 136 27.39 2.82 21.88
CA ILE A 136 28.60 3.02 22.66
C ILE A 136 28.38 4.33 23.43
N GLY A 137 28.32 4.23 24.76
CA GLY A 137 28.14 5.38 25.66
C GLY A 137 29.31 6.33 25.67
#